data_AF-A0A7C3YZH1-F1
#
_entry.id   AF-A0A7C3YZH1-F1
#
_cell.length_a   1.000
_cell.length_b   1.000
_cell.length_c   1.000
_cell.angle_alpha   90.00
_cell.angle_beta   90.00
_cell.angle_gamma   90.00
#
_symmetry.space_group_name_H-M   'P 1'
#
loop_
_entity.id
_entity.type
_entity.pdbx_description
1 polymer ?
#
loop_
_entity_poly.entity_id
_entity_poly.type
_entity_poly.pdbx_seq_one_letter_code
_entity_poly.pdbx_strand_id
1 'polypeptide(L)'
;MKFAGRRSKWWVTLIAAVCWLTVMPAPGTLLAASLEVDEELGNSPYQFWGFLSKDNITIGTHGQGTFRHWLGITSVKSTLALGAQNGSYGTYDLLLGWLRVQNEILGLGGTGYFRQIYGLHTIKKDLTLGSQSGSHGIYDLRQGGLTVGGNEYIGYEGTGKFTQTGGSHKIAGTLTLAAKSGGSGTYDLLGGDLSAKTIEVKQGGTFNITGVDNKLTTTVTGDLILEGFLKVTNANLTWDGLITIAASGLFKTDPSQVNFLDDVKVAGAIQASPGDVLVLHQDLIFEGEHASANLNQSTVVFGDGSGAATVHTIKLPATVKIDTLKIEEGDSIKISNGSLNVRDLEGLVIDPQNNVIKNIISEDGSNIIYDQASNPELGGKIYSLTNGGTAIPTPIPASFLLLATGFLGLVAIWRRQHQKIK
;
A
#
# COMPACT_ATOMS: atom_id res chain seq x y z
N MET A 1 -19.14 -69.15 31.10
CA MET A 1 -19.16 -69.87 29.82
C MET A 1 -19.29 -68.83 28.71
N LYS A 2 -18.29 -68.73 27.82
CA LYS A 2 -18.26 -67.77 26.69
C LYS A 2 -19.43 -68.03 25.74
N PHE A 3 -20.02 -66.96 25.19
CA PHE A 3 -20.32 -66.86 23.76
C PHE A 3 -20.23 -65.40 23.31
N ALA A 4 -19.34 -65.18 22.34
CA ALA A 4 -19.14 -63.94 21.61
C ALA A 4 -20.06 -63.90 20.38
N GLY A 5 -20.48 -62.71 19.92
CA GLY A 5 -21.35 -62.58 18.75
C GLY A 5 -21.67 -61.16 18.26
N ARG A 6 -20.63 -60.40 17.88
CA ARG A 6 -20.55 -59.50 16.70
C ARG A 6 -21.82 -58.74 16.25
N ARG A 7 -21.88 -57.41 16.50
CA ARG A 7 -22.47 -56.39 15.59
C ARG A 7 -21.70 -55.07 15.76
N SER A 8 -20.54 -54.90 15.11
CA SER A 8 -20.31 -54.24 13.80
C SER A 8 -20.86 -52.80 13.75
N LYS A 9 -19.99 -51.78 13.83
CA LYS A 9 -19.48 -51.01 12.67
C LYS A 9 -20.51 -50.19 11.85
N TRP A 10 -21.64 -49.76 12.42
CA TRP A 10 -22.64 -48.95 11.69
C TRP A 10 -22.65 -47.44 11.99
N TRP A 11 -21.82 -46.93 12.90
CA TRP A 11 -21.82 -45.49 13.25
C TRP A 11 -20.63 -44.68 12.72
N VAL A 12 -19.57 -45.33 12.24
CA VAL A 12 -18.40 -44.64 11.62
C VAL A 12 -18.52 -44.58 10.09
N THR A 13 -19.58 -45.18 9.52
CA THR A 13 -19.89 -45.15 8.08
C THR A 13 -21.11 -44.28 7.78
N LEU A 14 -21.37 -43.25 8.60
CA LEU A 14 -22.42 -42.26 8.34
C LEU A 14 -21.87 -40.85 8.05
N ILE A 15 -20.55 -40.64 8.17
CA ILE A 15 -19.88 -39.40 7.75
C ILE A 15 -19.40 -39.48 6.27
N ALA A 16 -19.33 -40.68 5.68
CA ALA A 16 -18.96 -40.87 4.27
C ALA A 16 -20.17 -41.09 3.33
N ALA A 17 -21.38 -41.25 3.85
CA ALA A 17 -22.56 -41.67 3.08
C ALA A 17 -23.60 -40.56 2.82
N VAL A 18 -23.35 -39.31 3.26
CA VAL A 18 -24.21 -38.15 2.93
C VAL A 18 -23.68 -37.38 1.70
N CYS A 19 -22.55 -37.80 1.10
CA CYS A 19 -21.95 -37.17 -0.09
C CYS A 19 -22.47 -37.68 -1.45
N TRP A 20 -23.56 -38.45 -1.50
CA TRP A 20 -24.08 -39.02 -2.76
C TRP A 20 -25.51 -38.59 -3.08
N LEU A 21 -25.78 -37.28 -2.96
CA LEU A 21 -26.82 -36.66 -3.77
C LEU A 21 -26.15 -35.73 -4.79
N THR A 22 -25.35 -36.33 -5.67
CA THR A 22 -24.74 -35.64 -6.79
C THR A 22 -25.84 -35.36 -7.81
N VAL A 23 -26.02 -34.09 -8.17
CA VAL A 23 -26.24 -33.77 -9.58
C VAL A 23 -25.02 -34.33 -10.30
N MET A 24 -25.12 -35.57 -10.79
CA MET A 24 -24.09 -36.11 -11.67
C MET A 24 -24.10 -35.22 -12.91
N PRO A 25 -22.98 -34.58 -13.28
CA PRO A 25 -22.95 -33.88 -14.55
C PRO A 25 -23.21 -34.91 -15.65
N ALA A 26 -23.94 -34.52 -16.71
CA ALA A 26 -24.34 -35.42 -17.79
C ALA A 26 -23.15 -36.31 -18.22
N PRO A 27 -23.36 -37.62 -18.47
CA PRO A 27 -22.31 -38.64 -18.58
C PRO A 27 -21.26 -38.47 -19.71
N GLY A 28 -21.19 -37.31 -20.38
CA GLY A 28 -20.14 -36.93 -21.34
C GLY A 28 -19.08 -35.94 -20.84
N THR A 29 -19.27 -35.32 -19.67
CA THR A 29 -18.42 -34.19 -19.22
C THR A 29 -17.12 -34.59 -18.51
N LEU A 30 -16.96 -35.86 -18.10
CA LEU A 30 -15.76 -36.32 -17.39
C LEU A 30 -14.52 -36.45 -18.30
N LEU A 31 -14.72 -36.81 -19.58
CA LEU A 31 -13.62 -37.07 -20.53
C LEU A 31 -13.18 -35.83 -21.35
N ALA A 32 -13.99 -34.77 -21.40
CA ALA A 32 -13.65 -33.56 -22.15
C ALA A 32 -12.43 -32.84 -21.55
N ALA A 33 -11.51 -32.37 -22.40
CA ALA A 33 -10.36 -31.59 -21.96
C ALA A 33 -10.77 -30.24 -21.35
N SER A 34 -11.84 -29.62 -21.87
CA SER A 34 -12.40 -28.36 -21.39
C SER A 34 -13.73 -28.57 -20.68
N LEU A 35 -14.03 -27.71 -19.71
CA LEU A 35 -15.36 -27.59 -19.09
C LEU A 35 -15.88 -26.18 -19.33
N GLU A 36 -17.10 -26.09 -19.84
CA GLU A 36 -17.85 -24.83 -19.94
C GLU A 36 -19.02 -24.86 -18.97
N VAL A 37 -19.21 -23.79 -18.20
CA VAL A 37 -20.33 -23.64 -17.26
C VAL A 37 -21.12 -22.39 -17.65
N ASP A 38 -22.34 -22.59 -18.11
CA ASP A 38 -23.21 -21.53 -18.61
C ASP A 38 -24.69 -21.95 -18.42
N GLU A 39 -25.56 -20.98 -18.12
CA GLU A 39 -27.00 -21.18 -17.99
C GLU A 39 -27.61 -21.67 -19.31
N GLU A 40 -27.10 -21.23 -20.45
CA GLU A 40 -27.56 -21.69 -21.77
C GLU A 40 -27.30 -23.19 -21.99
N LEU A 41 -26.29 -23.74 -21.31
CA LEU A 41 -25.96 -25.17 -21.33
C LEU A 41 -26.75 -25.97 -20.27
N GLY A 42 -27.56 -25.30 -19.45
CA GLY A 42 -28.34 -25.94 -18.38
C GLY A 42 -27.48 -26.56 -17.28
N ASN A 43 -26.20 -26.18 -17.17
CA ASN A 43 -25.26 -26.75 -16.20
C ASN A 43 -24.76 -25.74 -15.14
N SER A 44 -25.37 -24.55 -15.11
CA SER A 44 -25.17 -23.52 -14.09
C SER A 44 -26.36 -23.49 -13.11
N PRO A 45 -26.14 -23.43 -11.78
CA PRO A 45 -24.84 -23.42 -11.12
C PRO A 45 -24.21 -24.82 -11.08
N TYR A 46 -22.92 -24.90 -11.39
CA TYR A 46 -22.13 -26.13 -11.27
C TYR A 46 -21.63 -26.30 -9.83
N GLN A 47 -22.07 -27.35 -9.13
CA GLN A 47 -21.69 -27.61 -7.74
C GLN A 47 -20.61 -28.69 -7.66
N PHE A 48 -19.56 -28.48 -6.86
CA PHE A 48 -18.41 -29.36 -6.83
C PHE A 48 -17.79 -29.60 -5.44
N TRP A 49 -17.48 -30.87 -5.13
CA TRP A 49 -16.91 -31.33 -3.84
C TRP A 49 -15.71 -32.29 -3.97
N GLY A 50 -15.27 -32.63 -5.19
CA GLY A 50 -14.39 -33.78 -5.46
C GLY A 50 -13.01 -33.44 -6.02
N PHE A 51 -12.52 -34.27 -6.95
CA PHE A 51 -11.31 -33.99 -7.75
C PHE A 51 -11.69 -33.71 -9.20
N LEU A 52 -11.33 -32.53 -9.71
CA LEU A 52 -11.60 -32.08 -11.07
C LEU A 52 -10.28 -31.67 -11.70
N SER A 53 -9.94 -32.27 -12.83
CA SER A 53 -8.79 -31.86 -13.63
C SER A 53 -9.25 -31.60 -15.04
N LYS A 54 -9.07 -30.36 -15.51
CA LYS A 54 -9.37 -29.93 -16.88
C LYS A 54 -8.19 -29.15 -17.43
N ASP A 55 -8.07 -29.12 -18.74
CA ASP A 55 -7.10 -28.26 -19.40
C ASP A 55 -7.61 -26.82 -19.36
N ASN A 56 -8.89 -26.58 -19.65
CA ASN A 56 -9.51 -25.26 -19.51
C ASN A 56 -10.84 -25.35 -18.77
N ILE A 57 -11.18 -24.28 -18.03
CA ILE A 57 -12.52 -24.08 -17.49
C ILE A 57 -12.96 -22.67 -17.91
N THR A 58 -14.11 -22.57 -18.57
CA THR A 58 -14.74 -21.30 -18.92
C THR A 58 -16.09 -21.21 -18.22
N ILE A 59 -16.38 -20.08 -17.56
CA ILE A 59 -17.62 -19.85 -16.82
C ILE A 59 -18.26 -18.56 -17.32
N GLY A 60 -19.50 -18.65 -17.80
CA GLY A 60 -20.20 -17.54 -18.44
C GLY A 60 -19.53 -17.17 -19.76
N THR A 61 -19.87 -17.90 -20.83
CA THR A 61 -19.31 -17.66 -22.16
C THR A 61 -20.20 -16.72 -22.95
N HIS A 62 -21.50 -17.00 -23.01
CA HIS A 62 -22.49 -16.22 -23.77
C HIS A 62 -23.56 -15.64 -22.85
N GLY A 63 -23.87 -16.33 -21.75
CA GLY A 63 -24.83 -15.91 -20.74
C GLY A 63 -24.18 -15.79 -19.36
N GLN A 64 -24.88 -16.28 -18.36
CA GLN A 64 -24.39 -16.31 -16.98
C GLN A 64 -23.89 -17.71 -16.65
N GLY A 65 -22.77 -17.83 -15.94
CA GLY A 65 -22.27 -19.09 -15.42
C GLY A 65 -21.87 -18.96 -13.96
N THR A 66 -22.17 -19.97 -13.15
CA THR A 66 -21.74 -20.01 -11.74
C THR A 66 -21.11 -21.36 -11.42
N PHE A 67 -19.89 -21.36 -10.90
CA PHE A 67 -19.22 -22.53 -10.35
C PHE A 67 -19.07 -22.37 -8.84
N ARG A 68 -19.56 -23.35 -8.05
CA ARG A 68 -19.41 -23.37 -6.59
C ARG A 68 -18.49 -24.52 -6.18
N HIS A 69 -17.30 -24.16 -5.70
CA HIS A 69 -16.30 -25.08 -5.19
C HIS A 69 -16.38 -25.17 -3.66
N TRP A 70 -16.95 -26.27 -3.17
CA TRP A 70 -17.12 -26.49 -1.74
C TRP A 70 -15.92 -27.15 -1.08
N LEU A 71 -15.43 -28.26 -1.63
CA LEU A 71 -14.35 -29.07 -1.06
C LEU A 71 -13.55 -29.73 -2.19
N GLY A 72 -12.43 -30.36 -1.84
CA GLY A 72 -11.61 -31.11 -2.78
C GLY A 72 -10.67 -30.24 -3.61
N ILE A 73 -10.21 -30.76 -4.75
CA ILE A 73 -9.18 -30.11 -5.58
C ILE A 73 -9.71 -29.91 -7.00
N THR A 74 -9.63 -28.67 -7.47
CA THR A 74 -9.82 -28.32 -8.89
C THR A 74 -8.46 -27.94 -9.47
N SER A 75 -8.06 -28.60 -10.56
CA SER A 75 -6.82 -28.33 -11.29
C SER A 75 -7.13 -27.91 -12.72
N VAL A 76 -6.72 -26.72 -13.11
CA VAL A 76 -6.84 -26.19 -14.49
C VAL A 76 -5.46 -26.07 -15.11
N LYS A 77 -5.17 -26.89 -16.13
CA LYS A 77 -3.81 -27.02 -16.67
C LYS A 77 -3.42 -25.94 -17.68
N SER A 78 -4.35 -25.08 -18.10
CA SER A 78 -4.08 -23.96 -19.02
C SER A 78 -4.73 -22.68 -18.52
N THR A 79 -6.05 -22.53 -18.67
CA THR A 79 -6.73 -21.26 -18.32
C THR A 79 -8.06 -21.50 -17.63
N LEU A 80 -8.27 -20.82 -16.51
CA LEU A 80 -9.59 -20.55 -15.94
C LEU A 80 -10.06 -19.17 -16.41
N ALA A 81 -11.17 -19.09 -17.14
CA ALA A 81 -11.71 -17.84 -17.68
C ALA A 81 -13.15 -17.61 -17.21
N LEU A 82 -13.43 -16.42 -16.70
CA LEU A 82 -14.77 -16.01 -16.25
C LEU A 82 -15.24 -14.80 -17.08
N GLY A 83 -16.46 -14.85 -17.62
CA GLY A 83 -17.01 -13.78 -18.45
C GLY A 83 -16.25 -13.67 -19.78
N ALA A 84 -16.40 -14.67 -20.64
CA ALA A 84 -15.56 -14.82 -21.82
C ALA A 84 -15.86 -13.81 -22.94
N GLN A 85 -17.13 -13.43 -23.12
CA GLN A 85 -17.58 -12.55 -24.20
C GLN A 85 -18.32 -11.31 -23.68
N ASN A 86 -18.48 -10.31 -24.54
CA ASN A 86 -19.20 -9.08 -24.21
C ASN A 86 -20.63 -9.40 -23.72
N GLY A 87 -21.03 -8.82 -22.59
CA GLY A 87 -22.32 -9.05 -21.95
C GLY A 87 -22.43 -10.35 -21.11
N SER A 88 -21.48 -11.28 -21.22
CA SER A 88 -21.48 -12.51 -20.42
C SER A 88 -21.02 -12.26 -18.97
N TYR A 89 -21.45 -13.14 -18.06
CA TYR A 89 -21.16 -13.03 -16.63
C TYR A 89 -20.69 -14.37 -16.05
N GLY A 90 -19.43 -14.48 -15.64
CA GLY A 90 -18.89 -15.68 -15.00
C GLY A 90 -18.66 -15.50 -13.51
N THR A 91 -19.16 -16.41 -12.69
CA THR A 91 -18.95 -16.42 -11.23
C THR A 91 -18.26 -17.69 -10.75
N TYR A 92 -17.21 -17.55 -9.94
CA TYR A 92 -16.59 -18.65 -9.22
C TYR A 92 -16.60 -18.37 -7.72
N ASP A 93 -17.28 -19.22 -6.95
CA ASP A 93 -17.24 -19.19 -5.49
C ASP A 93 -16.30 -20.30 -4.99
N LEU A 94 -15.11 -19.91 -4.49
CA LEU A 94 -14.21 -20.79 -3.76
C LEU A 94 -14.58 -20.74 -2.27
N LEU A 95 -15.43 -21.68 -1.86
CA LEU A 95 -15.95 -21.75 -0.50
C LEU A 95 -14.92 -22.41 0.41
N LEU A 96 -14.48 -23.63 0.09
CA LEU A 96 -13.31 -24.29 0.71
C LEU A 96 -12.56 -25.09 -0.37
N GLY A 97 -11.51 -25.80 0.03
CA GLY A 97 -10.75 -26.68 -0.87
C GLY A 97 -9.54 -25.99 -1.52
N TRP A 98 -9.04 -26.59 -2.59
CA TRP A 98 -7.81 -26.17 -3.27
C TRP A 98 -8.08 -25.95 -4.77
N LEU A 99 -7.87 -24.74 -5.25
CA LEU A 99 -7.88 -24.41 -6.67
C LEU A 99 -6.44 -24.21 -7.15
N ARG A 100 -6.04 -24.94 -8.20
CA ARG A 100 -4.73 -24.78 -8.83
C ARG A 100 -4.90 -24.53 -10.31
N VAL A 101 -4.44 -23.38 -10.78
CA VAL A 101 -4.57 -22.99 -12.19
C VAL A 101 -3.21 -22.57 -12.74
N GLN A 102 -3.03 -22.67 -14.06
CA GLN A 102 -1.85 -22.09 -14.71
C GLN A 102 -2.02 -20.59 -14.87
N ASN A 103 -3.05 -20.16 -15.62
CA ASN A 103 -3.45 -18.75 -15.73
C ASN A 103 -4.91 -18.60 -15.33
N GLU A 104 -5.26 -17.42 -14.83
CA GLU A 104 -6.63 -17.04 -14.55
C GLU A 104 -6.98 -15.68 -15.15
N ILE A 105 -8.15 -15.60 -15.79
CA ILE A 105 -8.65 -14.39 -16.42
C ILE A 105 -10.08 -14.14 -15.96
N LEU A 106 -10.29 -13.01 -15.28
CA LEU A 106 -11.58 -12.55 -14.80
C LEU A 106 -12.01 -11.35 -15.64
N GLY A 107 -13.09 -11.51 -16.40
CA GLY A 107 -13.50 -10.56 -17.42
C GLY A 107 -12.55 -10.59 -18.60
N LEU A 108 -12.59 -11.68 -19.39
CA LEU A 108 -11.84 -11.73 -20.64
C LEU A 108 -12.40 -10.71 -21.64
N GLY A 109 -13.71 -10.78 -21.90
CA GLY A 109 -14.46 -9.81 -22.71
C GLY A 109 -15.77 -9.35 -22.06
N GLY A 110 -16.26 -10.09 -21.06
CA GLY A 110 -17.45 -9.77 -20.28
C GLY A 110 -17.11 -9.39 -18.84
N THR A 111 -17.92 -9.87 -17.90
CA THR A 111 -17.67 -9.68 -16.46
C THR A 111 -17.31 -11.00 -15.80
N GLY A 112 -16.14 -11.06 -15.17
CA GLY A 112 -15.72 -12.19 -14.33
C GLY A 112 -15.71 -11.79 -12.87
N TYR A 113 -16.30 -12.63 -12.02
CA TYR A 113 -16.38 -12.40 -10.59
C TYR A 113 -15.90 -13.64 -9.84
N PHE A 114 -14.81 -13.50 -9.09
CA PHE A 114 -14.25 -14.56 -8.26
C PHE A 114 -14.41 -14.19 -6.78
N ARG A 115 -14.98 -15.10 -5.98
CA ARG A 115 -15.12 -14.94 -4.54
C ARG A 115 -14.40 -16.06 -3.82
N GLN A 116 -13.33 -15.69 -3.11
CA GLN A 116 -12.60 -16.57 -2.23
C GLN A 116 -13.06 -16.34 -0.79
N ILE A 117 -13.93 -17.22 -0.29
CA ILE A 117 -14.37 -17.14 1.11
C ILE A 117 -13.31 -17.76 2.02
N TYR A 118 -12.83 -18.96 1.66
CA TYR A 118 -11.71 -19.64 2.30
C TYR A 118 -10.88 -20.37 1.23
N GLY A 119 -10.28 -21.51 1.57
CA GLY A 119 -9.56 -22.35 0.61
C GLY A 119 -8.19 -21.79 0.22
N LEU A 120 -7.44 -22.60 -0.52
CA LEU A 120 -6.14 -22.23 -1.08
C LEU A 120 -6.23 -22.13 -2.60
N HIS A 121 -5.89 -20.97 -3.12
CA HIS A 121 -5.84 -20.71 -4.55
C HIS A 121 -4.38 -20.49 -4.98
N THR A 122 -3.91 -21.33 -5.89
CA THR A 122 -2.58 -21.19 -6.49
C THR A 122 -2.69 -21.00 -7.99
N ILE A 123 -2.30 -19.83 -8.45
CA ILE A 123 -2.13 -19.46 -9.86
C ILE A 123 -0.65 -19.55 -10.16
N LYS A 124 -0.23 -20.44 -11.06
CA LYS A 124 1.21 -20.68 -11.29
C LYS A 124 1.89 -19.60 -12.12
N LYS A 125 1.14 -18.95 -13.00
CA LYS A 125 1.57 -17.83 -13.84
C LYS A 125 0.78 -16.61 -13.43
N ASP A 126 -0.02 -16.06 -14.35
CA ASP A 126 -0.58 -14.73 -14.20
C ASP A 126 -2.06 -14.76 -13.83
N LEU A 127 -2.46 -13.78 -13.02
CA LEU A 127 -3.84 -13.41 -12.74
C LEU A 127 -4.17 -12.11 -13.46
N THR A 128 -5.23 -12.10 -14.27
CA THR A 128 -5.66 -10.91 -15.02
C THR A 128 -7.12 -10.58 -14.72
N LEU A 129 -7.37 -9.36 -14.27
CA LEU A 129 -8.70 -8.78 -14.03
C LEU A 129 -8.98 -7.67 -15.05
N GLY A 130 -10.07 -7.79 -15.81
CA GLY A 130 -10.42 -6.83 -16.85
C GLY A 130 -9.42 -6.87 -18.01
N SER A 131 -9.41 -7.98 -18.76
CA SER A 131 -8.39 -8.26 -19.77
C SER A 131 -8.50 -7.39 -21.02
N GLN A 132 -9.72 -7.10 -21.48
CA GLN A 132 -9.98 -6.34 -22.72
C GLN A 132 -10.71 -5.04 -22.40
N SER A 133 -10.64 -4.06 -23.31
CA SER A 133 -11.40 -2.82 -23.18
C SER A 133 -12.91 -3.10 -22.99
N GLY A 134 -13.53 -2.46 -21.99
CA GLY A 134 -14.94 -2.65 -21.63
C GLY A 134 -15.25 -3.90 -20.78
N SER A 135 -14.29 -4.82 -20.61
CA SER A 135 -14.44 -5.98 -19.72
C SER A 135 -14.23 -5.59 -18.24
N HIS A 136 -14.80 -6.40 -17.34
CA HIS A 136 -14.74 -6.18 -15.90
C HIS A 136 -14.28 -7.43 -15.17
N GLY A 137 -13.16 -7.36 -14.46
CA GLY A 137 -12.70 -8.42 -13.56
C GLY A 137 -12.86 -8.01 -12.12
N ILE A 138 -13.44 -8.88 -11.29
CA ILE A 138 -13.62 -8.62 -9.86
C ILE A 138 -13.13 -9.84 -9.06
N TYR A 139 -12.25 -9.60 -8.09
CA TYR A 139 -11.82 -10.60 -7.10
C TYR A 139 -12.17 -10.12 -5.68
N ASP A 140 -12.84 -10.96 -4.91
CA ASP A 140 -13.15 -10.76 -3.48
C ASP A 140 -12.42 -11.84 -2.66
N LEU A 141 -11.29 -11.46 -2.04
CA LEU A 141 -10.51 -12.29 -1.13
C LEU A 141 -10.93 -12.01 0.32
N ARG A 142 -11.61 -12.96 0.95
CA ARG A 142 -12.08 -12.82 2.34
C ARG A 142 -11.15 -13.49 3.34
N GLN A 143 -10.86 -14.76 3.13
CA GLN A 143 -9.93 -15.55 3.95
C GLN A 143 -9.19 -16.56 3.06
N GLY A 144 -8.28 -17.31 3.69
CA GLY A 144 -7.47 -18.32 3.00
C GLY A 144 -6.21 -17.72 2.39
N GLY A 145 -5.65 -18.42 1.40
CA GLY A 145 -4.42 -18.00 0.73
C GLY A 145 -4.60 -17.91 -0.78
N LEU A 146 -4.17 -16.80 -1.36
CA LEU A 146 -3.97 -16.63 -2.79
C LEU A 146 -2.48 -16.53 -3.07
N THR A 147 -1.97 -17.38 -3.95
CA THR A 147 -0.58 -17.33 -4.42
C THR A 147 -0.55 -17.23 -5.94
N VAL A 148 0.05 -16.15 -6.44
CA VAL A 148 0.31 -15.89 -7.86
C VAL A 148 1.80 -16.08 -8.12
N GLY A 149 2.15 -17.04 -8.96
CA GLY A 149 3.54 -17.40 -9.26
C GLY A 149 4.20 -16.50 -10.32
N GLY A 150 3.41 -15.79 -11.12
CA GLY A 150 3.84 -14.78 -12.07
C GLY A 150 3.40 -13.38 -11.64
N ASN A 151 2.82 -12.63 -12.57
CA ASN A 151 2.33 -11.27 -12.35
C ASN A 151 0.82 -11.25 -12.08
N GLU A 152 0.37 -10.19 -11.43
CA GLU A 152 -1.04 -9.89 -11.31
C GLU A 152 -1.35 -8.54 -11.96
N TYR A 153 -2.38 -8.53 -12.81
CA TYR A 153 -2.85 -7.35 -13.50
C TYR A 153 -4.27 -7.02 -13.07
N ILE A 154 -4.45 -5.88 -12.42
CA ILE A 154 -5.74 -5.35 -12.03
C ILE A 154 -6.09 -4.20 -12.98
N GLY A 155 -7.02 -4.45 -13.89
CA GLY A 155 -7.34 -3.53 -14.97
C GLY A 155 -6.24 -3.55 -16.02
N TYR A 156 -6.18 -4.61 -16.82
CA TYR A 156 -5.16 -4.73 -17.86
C TYR A 156 -5.44 -3.71 -18.98
N GLU A 157 -6.46 -3.97 -19.81
CA GLU A 157 -7.04 -2.99 -20.75
C GLU A 157 -8.47 -2.59 -20.36
N GLY A 158 -9.12 -3.39 -19.52
CA GLY A 158 -10.46 -3.15 -18.99
C GLY A 158 -10.43 -2.61 -17.56
N THR A 159 -11.51 -2.85 -16.83
CA THR A 159 -11.63 -2.48 -15.42
C THR A 159 -11.38 -3.69 -14.53
N GLY A 160 -10.42 -3.59 -13.62
CA GLY A 160 -10.16 -4.60 -12.60
C GLY A 160 -10.43 -4.05 -11.21
N LYS A 161 -11.03 -4.88 -10.36
CA LYS A 161 -11.18 -4.60 -8.93
C LYS A 161 -10.76 -5.81 -8.10
N PHE A 162 -9.84 -5.59 -7.17
CA PHE A 162 -9.49 -6.57 -6.14
C PHE A 162 -9.87 -6.02 -4.77
N THR A 163 -10.56 -6.81 -3.96
CA THR A 163 -10.89 -6.46 -2.57
C THR A 163 -10.37 -7.55 -1.66
N GLN A 164 -9.48 -7.20 -0.73
CA GLN A 164 -8.96 -8.10 0.29
C GLN A 164 -9.49 -7.68 1.66
N THR A 165 -10.28 -8.53 2.30
CA THR A 165 -10.79 -8.30 3.68
C THR A 165 -10.08 -9.14 4.73
N GLY A 166 -9.21 -10.07 4.31
CA GLY A 166 -8.45 -10.96 5.18
C GLY A 166 -7.56 -11.92 4.37
N GLY A 167 -7.06 -12.97 5.03
CA GLY A 167 -6.19 -13.97 4.40
C GLY A 167 -4.81 -13.45 3.99
N SER A 168 -4.07 -14.28 3.25
CA SER A 168 -2.74 -13.95 2.72
C SER A 168 -2.76 -13.88 1.20
N HIS A 169 -2.28 -12.78 0.62
CA HIS A 169 -2.11 -12.62 -0.82
C HIS A 169 -0.62 -12.49 -1.16
N LYS A 170 -0.05 -13.49 -1.85
CA LYS A 170 1.36 -13.52 -2.24
C LYS A 170 1.53 -13.56 -3.75
N ILE A 171 2.26 -12.61 -4.30
CA ILE A 171 2.55 -12.46 -5.72
C ILE A 171 4.08 -12.55 -5.87
N ALA A 172 4.56 -13.52 -6.65
CA ALA A 172 6.00 -13.69 -6.82
C ALA A 172 6.62 -12.66 -7.78
N GLY A 173 5.82 -12.18 -8.74
CA GLY A 173 6.19 -11.11 -9.68
C GLY A 173 5.65 -9.75 -9.26
N THR A 174 5.21 -8.99 -10.27
CA THR A 174 4.70 -7.62 -10.09
C THR A 174 3.17 -7.63 -9.97
N LEU A 175 2.65 -6.87 -9.00
CA LEU A 175 1.26 -6.44 -8.96
C LEU A 175 1.14 -5.13 -9.73
N THR A 176 0.40 -5.10 -10.84
CA THR A 176 0.22 -3.88 -11.65
C THR A 176 -1.25 -3.47 -11.69
N LEU A 177 -1.53 -2.23 -11.30
CA LEU A 177 -2.85 -1.61 -11.43
C LEU A 177 -2.85 -0.67 -12.64
N ALA A 178 -3.86 -0.80 -13.51
CA ALA A 178 -3.98 -0.04 -14.77
C ALA A 178 -2.80 -0.29 -15.75
N ALA A 179 -2.58 -1.56 -16.12
CA ALA A 179 -1.35 -1.99 -16.81
C ALA A 179 -1.19 -1.46 -18.25
N LYS A 180 -2.30 -1.18 -18.96
CA LYS A 180 -2.30 -0.59 -20.30
C LYS A 180 -3.06 0.74 -20.31
N SER A 181 -2.78 1.54 -21.32
CA SER A 181 -3.52 2.78 -21.59
C SER A 181 -5.01 2.50 -21.72
N GLY A 182 -5.83 3.24 -20.96
CA GLY A 182 -7.28 3.06 -20.89
C GLY A 182 -7.75 2.00 -19.89
N GLY A 183 -6.84 1.19 -19.33
CA GLY A 183 -7.14 0.29 -18.22
C GLY A 183 -7.40 1.06 -16.91
N SER A 184 -8.22 0.49 -16.03
CA SER A 184 -8.51 1.05 -14.70
C SER A 184 -8.42 -0.05 -13.67
N GLY A 185 -7.51 0.11 -12.71
CA GLY A 185 -7.23 -0.89 -11.68
C GLY A 185 -7.49 -0.33 -10.29
N THR A 186 -8.30 -1.04 -9.48
CA THR A 186 -8.48 -0.70 -8.07
C THR A 186 -8.15 -1.89 -7.17
N TYR A 187 -7.28 -1.67 -6.19
CA TYR A 187 -7.04 -2.60 -5.10
C TYR A 187 -7.53 -1.99 -3.80
N ASP A 188 -8.45 -2.67 -3.11
CA ASP A 188 -8.95 -2.29 -1.78
C ASP A 188 -8.43 -3.29 -0.73
N LEU A 189 -7.38 -2.93 0.00
CA LEU A 189 -6.84 -3.69 1.13
C LEU A 189 -7.51 -3.24 2.43
N LEU A 190 -8.42 -4.08 2.93
CA LEU A 190 -9.22 -3.85 4.12
C LEU A 190 -8.79 -4.73 5.31
N GLY A 191 -8.01 -5.78 5.04
CA GLY A 191 -7.51 -6.74 6.02
C GLY A 191 -6.58 -7.78 5.40
N GLY A 192 -5.84 -8.52 6.23
CA GLY A 192 -4.89 -9.54 5.79
C GLY A 192 -3.51 -8.97 5.45
N ASP A 193 -2.68 -9.81 4.82
CA ASP A 193 -1.32 -9.45 4.39
C ASP A 193 -1.22 -9.50 2.86
N LEU A 194 -0.46 -8.55 2.29
CA LEU A 194 -0.13 -8.48 0.87
C LEU A 194 1.39 -8.49 0.69
N SER A 195 1.89 -9.38 -0.16
CA SER A 195 3.30 -9.41 -0.55
C SER A 195 3.41 -9.53 -2.06
N ALA A 196 4.17 -8.63 -2.68
CA ALA A 196 4.59 -8.71 -4.07
C ALA A 196 6.10 -8.48 -4.16
N LYS A 197 6.73 -8.80 -5.29
CA LYS A 197 8.10 -8.32 -5.53
C LYS A 197 8.11 -6.80 -5.73
N THR A 198 7.17 -6.33 -6.54
CA THR A 198 6.97 -4.91 -6.83
C THR A 198 5.48 -4.65 -6.99
N ILE A 199 5.01 -3.52 -6.49
CA ILE A 199 3.66 -3.00 -6.65
C ILE A 199 3.77 -1.78 -7.56
N GLU A 200 3.17 -1.84 -8.73
CA GLU A 200 3.12 -0.76 -9.71
C GLU A 200 1.70 -0.21 -9.79
N VAL A 201 1.51 1.00 -9.30
CA VAL A 201 0.24 1.73 -9.45
C VAL A 201 0.43 2.71 -10.59
N LYS A 202 0.05 2.31 -11.81
CA LYS A 202 0.17 3.15 -13.01
C LYS A 202 -0.84 4.29 -12.99
N GLN A 203 -0.71 5.20 -13.95
CA GLN A 203 -1.72 6.22 -14.19
C GLN A 203 -3.10 5.57 -14.46
N GLY A 204 -4.12 5.94 -13.69
CA GLY A 204 -5.44 5.28 -13.70
C GLY A 204 -5.60 4.15 -12.68
N GLY A 205 -4.50 3.75 -12.02
CA GLY A 205 -4.50 2.83 -10.90
C GLY A 205 -4.79 3.52 -9.57
N THR A 206 -5.53 2.85 -8.70
CA THR A 206 -5.82 3.28 -7.33
C THR A 206 -5.60 2.14 -6.34
N PHE A 207 -4.70 2.35 -5.38
CA PHE A 207 -4.51 1.44 -4.27
C PHE A 207 -5.04 2.09 -2.99
N ASN A 208 -6.06 1.49 -2.39
CA ASN A 208 -6.64 1.91 -1.12
C ASN A 208 -6.25 0.91 -0.03
N ILE A 209 -5.73 1.41 1.08
CA ILE A 209 -5.50 0.66 2.31
C ILE A 209 -6.38 1.29 3.37
N THR A 210 -7.44 0.59 3.79
CA THR A 210 -8.45 1.17 4.68
C THR A 210 -8.73 0.26 5.85
N GLY A 211 -8.57 0.77 7.07
CA GLY A 211 -8.99 0.05 8.26
C GLY A 211 -10.49 0.07 8.46
N VAL A 212 -11.04 -1.11 8.76
CA VAL A 212 -12.39 -1.27 9.32
C VAL A 212 -12.33 -0.99 10.82
N ASP A 213 -13.35 -0.32 11.37
CA ASP A 213 -13.46 0.02 12.80
C ASP A 213 -12.23 0.76 13.36
N ASN A 214 -11.60 1.59 12.54
CA ASN A 214 -10.51 2.51 12.88
C ASN A 214 -9.15 1.88 13.23
N LYS A 215 -8.85 0.62 12.88
CA LYS A 215 -7.52 0.07 13.15
C LYS A 215 -7.12 -1.18 12.35
N LEU A 216 -6.91 -1.07 11.04
CA LEU A 216 -6.16 -2.12 10.34
C LEU A 216 -4.72 -2.12 10.85
N THR A 217 -4.18 -3.30 11.18
CA THR A 217 -2.74 -3.48 11.40
C THR A 217 -2.29 -4.50 10.36
N THR A 218 -1.51 -4.06 9.38
CA THR A 218 -1.12 -4.89 8.23
C THR A 218 0.30 -4.58 7.80
N THR A 219 0.94 -5.57 7.19
CA THR A 219 2.21 -5.39 6.48
C THR A 219 1.97 -5.54 4.99
N VAL A 220 2.48 -4.58 4.22
CA VAL A 220 2.63 -4.69 2.77
C VAL A 220 4.10 -4.84 2.46
N THR A 221 4.46 -5.94 1.79
CA THR A 221 5.85 -6.21 1.40
C THR A 221 6.04 -6.07 -0.11
N GLY A 222 7.11 -5.41 -0.52
CA GLY A 222 7.50 -5.18 -1.91
C GLY A 222 7.76 -3.71 -2.21
N ASP A 223 8.58 -3.46 -3.23
CA ASP A 223 8.86 -2.10 -3.67
C ASP A 223 7.60 -1.46 -4.28
N LEU A 224 7.34 -0.19 -4.00
CA LEU A 224 6.25 0.59 -4.59
C LEU A 224 6.78 1.51 -5.69
N ILE A 225 6.17 1.44 -6.87
CA ILE A 225 6.28 2.45 -7.92
C ILE A 225 4.89 3.07 -8.11
N LEU A 226 4.76 4.33 -7.70
CA LEU A 226 3.49 5.05 -7.66
C LEU A 226 3.45 6.14 -8.73
N GLU A 227 2.77 5.88 -9.84
CA GLU A 227 2.42 6.86 -10.88
C GLU A 227 0.95 7.32 -10.78
N GLY A 228 0.09 6.51 -10.15
CA GLY A 228 -1.31 6.77 -9.87
C GLY A 228 -1.56 7.24 -8.43
N PHE A 229 -2.55 6.64 -7.77
CA PHE A 229 -2.99 7.09 -6.44
C PHE A 229 -2.87 5.98 -5.38
N LEU A 230 -2.25 6.29 -4.25
CA LEU A 230 -2.25 5.48 -3.04
C LEU A 230 -2.94 6.26 -1.92
N LYS A 231 -3.99 5.68 -1.33
CA LYS A 231 -4.63 6.22 -0.13
C LYS A 231 -4.51 5.24 1.03
N VAL A 232 -4.01 5.71 2.17
CA VAL A 232 -4.06 4.99 3.45
C VAL A 232 -5.02 5.71 4.38
N THR A 233 -5.96 4.99 4.98
CA THR A 233 -7.01 5.57 5.81
C THR A 233 -7.33 4.67 6.99
N ASN A 234 -7.38 5.24 8.20
CA ASN A 234 -7.70 4.53 9.43
C ASN A 234 -6.86 3.25 9.68
N ALA A 235 -5.57 3.27 9.32
CA ALA A 235 -4.70 2.10 9.37
C ALA A 235 -3.39 2.36 10.14
N ASN A 236 -2.82 1.28 10.69
CA ASN A 236 -1.44 1.16 11.13
C ASN A 236 -0.75 0.24 10.13
N LEU A 237 -0.10 0.85 9.15
CA LEU A 237 0.55 0.16 8.05
C LEU A 237 2.04 0.06 8.31
N THR A 238 2.61 -1.12 8.07
CA THR A 238 4.06 -1.26 7.88
C THR A 238 4.31 -1.55 6.40
N TRP A 239 5.11 -0.71 5.76
CA TRP A 239 5.57 -0.92 4.40
C TRP A 239 7.01 -1.44 4.42
N ASP A 240 7.19 -2.67 3.96
CA ASP A 240 8.46 -3.38 3.87
C ASP A 240 8.95 -3.39 2.41
N GLY A 241 9.69 -2.35 2.03
CA GLY A 241 10.23 -2.15 0.69
C GLY A 241 10.39 -0.67 0.34
N LEU A 242 11.16 -0.39 -0.71
CA LEU A 242 11.42 0.97 -1.19
C LEU A 242 10.14 1.60 -1.74
N ILE A 243 9.84 2.84 -1.37
CA ILE A 243 8.75 3.61 -1.99
C ILE A 243 9.31 4.64 -2.98
N THR A 244 8.85 4.58 -4.23
CA THR A 244 9.13 5.57 -5.26
C THR A 244 7.83 6.19 -5.78
N ILE A 245 7.60 7.46 -5.45
CA ILE A 245 6.47 8.25 -5.96
C ILE A 245 6.93 9.01 -7.19
N ALA A 246 6.46 8.61 -8.37
CA ALA A 246 6.77 9.29 -9.63
C ALA A 246 6.10 10.68 -9.70
N ALA A 247 6.47 11.50 -10.68
CA ALA A 247 5.99 12.88 -10.81
C ALA A 247 4.45 13.03 -10.87
N SER A 248 3.74 12.05 -11.41
CA SER A 248 2.27 12.02 -11.44
C SER A 248 1.63 11.36 -10.22
N GLY A 249 2.44 10.69 -9.39
CA GLY A 249 2.01 9.91 -8.25
C GLY A 249 1.57 10.78 -7.08
N LEU A 250 0.53 10.32 -6.40
CA LEU A 250 0.04 10.93 -5.17
C LEU A 250 -0.14 9.86 -4.09
N PHE A 251 0.59 10.02 -2.99
CA PHE A 251 0.38 9.26 -1.77
C PHE A 251 -0.33 10.15 -0.75
N LYS A 252 -1.54 9.74 -0.36
CA LYS A 252 -2.33 10.39 0.68
C LYS A 252 -2.54 9.50 1.90
N THR A 253 -2.44 10.12 3.08
CA THR A 253 -2.80 9.53 4.39
C THR A 253 -3.95 10.34 5.02
N ASP A 254 -4.83 9.67 5.78
CA ASP A 254 -6.06 10.27 6.33
C ASP A 254 -6.78 9.40 7.39
N PRO A 255 -6.82 9.82 8.66
CA PRO A 255 -5.70 9.65 9.61
C PRO A 255 -5.19 8.20 9.68
N SER A 256 -3.88 7.99 9.76
CA SER A 256 -3.20 6.70 9.75
C SER A 256 -1.78 6.81 10.31
N GLN A 257 -1.27 5.72 10.87
CA GLN A 257 0.16 5.54 11.12
C GLN A 257 0.75 4.70 9.99
N VAL A 258 1.83 5.19 9.37
CA VAL A 258 2.56 4.45 8.34
C VAL A 258 4.03 4.35 8.74
N ASN A 259 4.53 3.13 8.87
CA ASN A 259 5.93 2.83 9.17
C ASN A 259 6.62 2.40 7.87
N PHE A 260 7.62 3.16 7.46
CA PHE A 260 8.43 2.92 6.27
C PHE A 260 9.74 2.27 6.70
N LEU A 261 9.94 1.00 6.32
CA LEU A 261 11.15 0.26 6.70
C LEU A 261 12.35 0.53 5.78
N ASP A 262 12.10 1.10 4.59
CA ASP A 262 13.11 1.47 3.60
C ASP A 262 12.92 2.94 3.18
N ASP A 263 13.76 3.43 2.27
CA ASP A 263 13.74 4.80 1.78
C ASP A 263 12.37 5.18 1.17
N VAL A 264 12.04 6.47 1.27
CA VAL A 264 10.90 7.08 0.58
C VAL A 264 11.42 8.13 -0.40
N LYS A 265 11.27 7.86 -1.69
CA LYS A 265 11.65 8.76 -2.80
C LYS A 265 10.42 9.41 -3.40
N VAL A 266 10.43 10.73 -3.50
CA VAL A 266 9.25 11.52 -3.88
C VAL A 266 9.57 12.50 -4.99
N ALA A 267 9.10 12.18 -6.20
CA ALA A 267 9.05 13.10 -7.33
C ALA A 267 7.66 13.69 -7.60
N GLY A 268 6.61 13.05 -7.09
CA GLY A 268 5.23 13.55 -7.12
C GLY A 268 4.84 14.23 -5.82
N ALA A 269 3.76 13.78 -5.19
CA ALA A 269 3.22 14.39 -3.99
C ALA A 269 3.02 13.38 -2.84
N ILE A 270 3.38 13.82 -1.63
CA ILE A 270 2.92 13.21 -0.38
C ILE A 270 2.02 14.18 0.38
N GLN A 271 0.87 13.70 0.85
CA GLN A 271 -0.13 14.50 1.55
C GLN A 271 -0.59 13.78 2.80
N ALA A 272 -0.41 14.44 3.94
CA ALA A 272 -0.92 14.00 5.22
C ALA A 272 -2.03 14.93 5.70
N SER A 273 -2.96 14.35 6.43
CA SER A 273 -4.14 14.95 7.05
C SER A 273 -3.94 15.00 8.59
N PRO A 274 -4.81 15.71 9.33
CA PRO A 274 -4.71 15.78 10.78
C PRO A 274 -4.73 14.41 11.46
N GLY A 275 -3.77 14.16 12.34
CA GLY A 275 -3.66 12.91 13.10
C GLY A 275 -2.89 11.79 12.40
N ASP A 276 -2.33 12.05 11.22
CA ASP A 276 -1.40 11.14 10.55
C ASP A 276 -0.04 11.10 11.25
N VAL A 277 0.56 9.90 11.29
CA VAL A 277 1.90 9.64 11.80
C VAL A 277 2.71 8.91 10.73
N LEU A 278 3.81 9.52 10.28
CA LEU A 278 4.75 8.93 9.33
C LEU A 278 6.03 8.56 10.07
N VAL A 279 6.35 7.28 10.19
CA VAL A 279 7.55 6.78 10.85
C VAL A 279 8.54 6.32 9.80
N LEU A 280 9.68 7.00 9.70
CA LEU A 280 10.73 6.78 8.71
C LEU A 280 11.88 6.07 9.39
N HIS A 281 12.12 4.82 9.01
CA HIS A 281 13.26 4.05 9.52
C HIS A 281 14.54 4.35 8.73
N GLN A 282 14.43 4.94 7.53
CA GLN A 282 15.53 5.24 6.60
C GLN A 282 15.42 6.68 6.07
N ASP A 283 15.68 6.94 4.78
CA ASP A 283 15.76 8.29 4.23
C ASP A 283 14.43 8.79 3.62
N LEU A 284 14.24 10.11 3.61
CA LEU A 284 13.16 10.80 2.90
C LEU A 284 13.74 11.74 1.85
N ILE A 285 13.59 11.39 0.58
CA ILE A 285 14.31 12.04 -0.53
C ILE A 285 13.30 12.61 -1.52
N PHE A 286 13.24 13.93 -1.62
CA PHE A 286 12.49 14.60 -2.68
C PHE A 286 13.39 14.88 -3.89
N GLU A 287 12.90 14.56 -5.09
CA GLU A 287 13.65 14.66 -6.34
C GLU A 287 12.80 15.12 -7.53
N GLY A 288 13.35 15.98 -8.38
CA GLY A 288 12.63 16.50 -9.55
C GLY A 288 11.76 17.73 -9.25
N GLU A 289 11.30 18.38 -10.31
CA GLU A 289 10.64 19.70 -10.25
C GLU A 289 9.21 19.66 -9.71
N HIS A 290 8.55 18.49 -9.75
CA HIS A 290 7.16 18.31 -9.31
C HIS A 290 7.04 17.81 -7.87
N ALA A 291 8.16 17.55 -7.21
CA ALA A 291 8.20 17.02 -5.85
C ALA A 291 7.54 17.99 -4.86
N SER A 292 6.55 17.50 -4.10
CA SER A 292 5.83 18.31 -3.12
C SER A 292 5.45 17.53 -1.86
N ALA A 293 5.41 18.26 -0.74
CA ALA A 293 5.08 17.70 0.57
C ALA A 293 4.05 18.59 1.26
N ASN A 294 2.91 18.01 1.63
CA ASN A 294 1.94 18.64 2.51
C ASN A 294 1.83 17.83 3.81
N LEU A 295 2.66 18.19 4.79
CA LEU A 295 2.82 17.47 6.07
C LEU A 295 2.48 18.35 7.28
N ASN A 296 1.83 19.49 7.04
CA ASN A 296 1.66 20.56 8.02
C ASN A 296 0.71 20.24 9.19
N GLN A 297 0.08 19.07 9.18
CA GLN A 297 -0.86 18.60 10.22
C GLN A 297 -0.54 17.17 10.69
N SER A 298 0.66 16.68 10.36
CA SER A 298 1.10 15.32 10.67
C SER A 298 2.30 15.29 11.61
N THR A 299 2.44 14.17 12.31
CA THR A 299 3.68 13.81 13.01
C THR A 299 4.59 13.06 12.06
N VAL A 300 5.85 13.49 11.94
CA VAL A 300 6.91 12.79 11.22
C VAL A 300 7.94 12.33 12.24
N VAL A 301 8.22 11.04 12.28
CA VAL A 301 9.16 10.40 13.21
C VAL A 301 10.32 9.84 12.41
N PHE A 302 11.55 10.11 12.83
CA PHE A 302 12.75 9.45 12.33
C PHE A 302 13.32 8.54 13.42
N GLY A 303 13.41 7.25 13.10
CA GLY A 303 13.91 6.22 14.00
C GLY A 303 13.17 4.90 13.80
N ASP A 304 13.84 3.81 14.19
CA ASP A 304 13.33 2.44 14.09
C ASP A 304 12.97 1.82 15.45
N GLY A 305 13.02 2.60 16.52
CA GLY A 305 12.80 2.16 17.90
C GLY A 305 13.89 1.24 18.46
N SER A 306 14.99 1.00 17.74
CA SER A 306 16.07 0.10 18.18
C SER A 306 17.03 0.77 19.17
N GLY A 307 17.09 2.11 19.19
CA GLY A 307 18.06 2.90 19.93
C GLY A 307 19.49 2.85 19.35
N ALA A 308 19.67 2.21 18.19
CA ALA A 308 20.93 2.27 17.46
C ALA A 308 21.06 3.64 16.79
N ALA A 309 22.23 4.25 16.88
CA ALA A 309 22.44 5.56 16.27
C ALA A 309 22.45 5.46 14.74
N THR A 310 21.42 6.00 14.09
CA THR A 310 21.35 6.15 12.65
C THR A 310 21.29 7.62 12.22
N VAL A 311 21.72 7.89 11.00
CA VAL A 311 21.65 9.24 10.42
C VAL A 311 20.75 9.15 9.19
N HIS A 312 19.56 9.75 9.29
CA HIS A 312 18.58 9.78 8.21
C HIS A 312 18.78 11.02 7.34
N THR A 313 18.75 10.85 6.03
CA THR A 313 18.80 11.95 5.07
C THR A 313 17.40 12.45 4.75
N ILE A 314 17.22 13.76 4.83
CA ILE A 314 16.00 14.48 4.44
C ILE A 314 16.39 15.51 3.36
N LYS A 315 16.22 15.12 2.09
CA LYS A 315 16.42 16.03 0.98
C LYS A 315 15.10 16.69 0.62
N LEU A 316 14.96 17.99 0.89
CA LEU A 316 13.70 18.71 0.75
C LEU A 316 13.50 19.25 -0.67
N PRO A 317 12.25 19.40 -1.14
CA PRO A 317 11.97 20.04 -2.43
C PRO A 317 12.02 21.58 -2.36
N ALA A 318 11.73 22.13 -1.17
CA ALA A 318 11.72 23.55 -0.84
C ALA A 318 11.55 23.67 0.70
N THR A 319 10.89 24.73 1.17
CA THR A 319 10.45 24.79 2.57
C THR A 319 9.25 23.87 2.81
N VAL A 320 9.39 22.89 3.69
CA VAL A 320 8.31 21.95 4.06
C VAL A 320 7.80 22.28 5.46
N LYS A 321 6.47 22.28 5.61
CA LYS A 321 5.81 22.46 6.90
C LYS A 321 5.47 21.11 7.51
N ILE A 322 5.79 20.92 8.79
CA ILE A 322 5.50 19.73 9.58
C ILE A 322 4.84 20.18 10.89
N ASP A 323 3.85 19.45 11.39
CA ASP A 323 3.27 19.75 12.70
C ASP A 323 4.25 19.35 13.80
N THR A 324 4.48 18.04 13.97
CA THR A 324 5.47 17.51 14.91
C THR A 324 6.58 16.77 14.16
N LEU A 325 7.83 17.13 14.40
CA LEU A 325 8.99 16.37 13.96
C LEU A 325 9.66 15.75 15.19
N LYS A 326 9.69 14.42 15.23
CA LYS A 326 10.31 13.65 16.31
C LYS A 326 11.54 12.92 15.78
N ILE A 327 12.64 13.02 16.51
CA ILE A 327 13.86 12.22 16.28
C ILE A 327 13.97 11.25 17.46
N GLU A 328 14.05 9.95 17.20
CA GLU A 328 14.15 8.95 18.27
C GLU A 328 15.53 8.94 18.92
N GLU A 329 15.62 8.30 20.09
CA GLU A 329 16.83 8.29 20.90
C GLU A 329 17.99 7.62 20.15
N GLY A 330 19.10 8.35 20.00
CA GLY A 330 20.28 7.88 19.27
C GLY A 330 20.32 8.35 17.81
N ASP A 331 19.17 8.68 17.22
CA ASP A 331 19.08 9.07 15.82
C ASP A 331 19.44 10.53 15.58
N SER A 332 19.82 10.82 14.33
CA SER A 332 20.08 12.17 13.83
C SER A 332 19.50 12.34 12.43
N ILE A 333 19.14 13.57 12.09
CA ILE A 333 18.68 13.91 10.75
C ILE A 333 19.67 14.81 10.04
N LYS A 334 19.84 14.59 8.73
CA LYS A 334 20.62 15.40 7.82
C LYS A 334 19.69 16.09 6.85
N ILE A 335 19.61 17.42 6.91
CA ILE A 335 18.73 18.24 6.06
C ILE A 335 19.51 18.90 4.93
N SER A 336 18.93 18.87 3.73
CA SER A 336 19.49 19.51 2.54
C SER A 336 18.40 20.04 1.59
N ASN A 337 18.80 20.92 0.68
CA ASN A 337 18.06 21.49 -0.44
C ASN A 337 16.83 22.35 -0.07
N GLY A 338 16.65 22.69 1.21
CA GLY A 338 15.45 23.41 1.65
C GLY A 338 15.47 23.82 3.12
N SER A 339 14.30 23.99 3.71
CA SER A 339 14.19 24.29 5.15
C SER A 339 12.95 23.65 5.74
N LEU A 340 12.98 23.33 7.02
CA LEU A 340 11.80 22.82 7.73
C LEU A 340 11.14 23.95 8.49
N ASN A 341 9.82 23.99 8.47
CA ASN A 341 9.01 24.81 9.35
C ASN A 341 8.17 23.88 10.22
N VAL A 342 8.56 23.76 11.48
CA VAL A 342 8.05 22.74 12.40
C VAL A 342 7.33 23.43 13.54
N ARG A 343 6.11 23.00 13.88
CA ARG A 343 5.45 23.51 15.09
C ARG A 343 6.12 22.92 16.34
N ASP A 344 6.30 21.62 16.40
CA ASP A 344 6.79 20.90 17.59
C ASP A 344 8.02 20.03 17.26
N LEU A 345 9.13 20.23 17.97
CA LEU A 345 10.38 19.48 17.79
C LEU A 345 10.63 18.59 19.01
N GLU A 346 10.64 17.29 18.80
CA GLU A 346 10.87 16.30 19.85
C GLU A 346 12.20 15.56 19.64
N GLY A 347 12.84 15.18 20.75
CA GLY A 347 14.05 14.35 20.73
C GLY A 347 15.34 15.11 20.38
N LEU A 348 15.39 16.43 20.59
CA LEU A 348 16.59 17.22 20.32
C LEU A 348 17.73 16.92 21.30
N VAL A 349 18.95 16.77 20.77
CA VAL A 349 20.19 16.68 21.54
C VAL A 349 20.86 18.06 21.56
N ILE A 350 20.65 18.81 22.64
CA ILE A 350 21.05 20.22 22.74
C ILE A 350 22.33 20.37 23.58
N ASP A 351 23.23 21.24 23.13
CA ASP A 351 24.32 21.83 23.92
C ASP A 351 23.91 23.26 24.31
N PRO A 352 23.34 23.46 25.52
CA PRO A 352 22.78 24.75 25.92
C PRO A 352 23.84 25.81 26.20
N GLN A 353 25.10 25.43 26.46
CA GLN A 353 26.20 26.37 26.69
C GLN A 353 26.63 27.03 25.38
N ASN A 354 26.64 26.25 24.30
CA ASN A 354 27.07 26.71 22.97
C ASN A 354 25.91 27.07 22.04
N ASN A 355 24.66 26.87 22.47
CA ASN A 355 23.45 26.96 21.64
C ASN A 355 23.59 26.14 20.35
N VAL A 356 23.95 24.86 20.47
CA VAL A 356 24.08 23.94 19.33
C VAL A 356 23.09 22.80 19.45
N ILE A 357 22.41 22.45 18.34
CA ILE A 357 21.64 21.20 18.22
C ILE A 357 22.52 20.18 17.50
N LYS A 358 22.81 19.05 18.16
CA LYS A 358 23.82 18.06 17.71
C LYS A 358 23.25 16.99 16.78
N ASN A 359 21.99 16.60 16.97
CA ASN A 359 21.35 15.55 16.18
C ASN A 359 20.60 16.07 14.94
N ILE A 360 20.88 17.31 14.54
CA ILE A 360 20.42 17.91 13.29
C ILE A 360 21.65 18.44 12.56
N ILE A 361 21.85 17.92 11.35
CA ILE A 361 23.01 18.20 10.50
C ILE A 361 22.53 18.93 9.25
N SER A 362 23.10 20.09 8.95
CA SER A 362 22.82 20.85 7.74
C SER A 362 23.94 20.61 6.72
N GLU A 363 23.62 20.34 5.45
CA GLU A 363 24.64 20.17 4.39
C GLU A 363 24.92 21.43 3.56
N ASP A 364 23.91 22.29 3.38
CA ASP A 364 23.94 23.40 2.43
C ASP A 364 23.45 24.72 3.04
N GLY A 365 23.48 24.81 4.37
CA GLY A 365 22.91 25.94 5.10
C GLY A 365 21.39 25.87 5.25
N SER A 366 20.78 24.71 4.96
CA SER A 366 19.41 24.38 5.33
C SER A 366 19.11 24.74 6.79
N ASN A 367 17.97 25.37 7.02
CA ASN A 367 17.55 25.87 8.32
C ASN A 367 16.32 25.13 8.83
N ILE A 368 16.11 25.21 10.13
CA ILE A 368 14.85 24.84 10.77
C ILE A 368 14.22 26.10 11.35
N ILE A 369 12.94 26.28 11.09
CA ILE A 369 12.11 27.32 11.67
C ILE A 369 11.18 26.60 12.65
N TYR A 370 11.16 27.02 13.91
CA TYR A 370 10.36 26.36 14.93
C TYR A 370 9.40 27.35 15.61
N ASP A 371 8.24 26.88 16.06
CA ASP A 371 7.32 27.69 16.86
C ASP A 371 7.81 27.78 18.31
N GLN A 372 8.11 28.99 18.79
CA GLN A 372 8.63 29.17 20.15
C GLN A 372 7.61 28.70 21.21
N ALA A 373 6.31 28.87 20.97
CA ALA A 373 5.30 28.54 21.97
C ALA A 373 5.18 27.04 22.23
N SER A 374 5.37 26.23 21.18
CA SER A 374 5.34 24.77 21.26
C SER A 374 6.68 24.16 21.71
N ASN A 375 7.78 24.92 21.68
CA ASN A 375 9.14 24.46 22.02
C ASN A 375 9.77 25.27 23.19
N PRO A 376 9.20 25.20 24.41
CA PRO A 376 9.63 26.03 25.55
C PRO A 376 11.07 25.74 26.00
N GLU A 377 11.56 24.51 25.82
CA GLU A 377 12.92 24.07 26.14
C GLU A 377 14.00 24.80 25.33
N LEU A 378 13.67 25.26 24.12
CA LEU A 378 14.58 26.07 23.31
C LEU A 378 14.68 27.53 23.77
N GLY A 379 13.73 28.00 24.59
CA GLY A 379 13.75 29.33 25.20
C GLY A 379 13.73 30.49 24.19
N GLY A 380 13.25 30.26 22.96
CA GLY A 380 13.19 31.28 21.91
C GLY A 380 14.56 31.77 21.42
N LYS A 381 15.60 30.93 21.52
CA LYS A 381 16.96 31.25 21.09
C LYS A 381 17.25 30.74 19.68
N ILE A 382 18.23 31.34 19.01
CA ILE A 382 18.79 30.77 17.78
C ILE A 382 19.83 29.73 18.17
N TYR A 383 19.72 28.53 17.60
CA TYR A 383 20.73 27.48 17.76
C TYR A 383 21.45 27.26 16.43
N SER A 384 22.76 27.03 16.48
CA SER A 384 23.50 26.51 15.33
C SER A 384 23.21 25.03 15.15
N LEU A 385 23.10 24.57 13.91
CA LEU A 385 23.03 23.14 13.60
C LEU A 385 24.44 22.61 13.30
N THR A 386 24.58 21.28 13.33
CA THR A 386 25.86 20.64 13.00
C THR A 386 26.16 20.83 11.51
N ASN A 387 27.41 21.11 11.14
CA ASN A 387 27.89 21.35 9.77
C ASN A 387 27.31 22.57 9.03
N GLY A 388 26.57 23.46 9.70
CA GLY A 388 26.07 24.71 9.11
C GLY A 388 24.60 24.95 9.45
N GLY A 389 24.00 26.03 8.93
CA GLY A 389 22.59 26.33 9.15
C GLY A 389 22.22 26.72 10.60
N THR A 390 20.93 27.02 10.81
CA THR A 390 20.41 27.49 12.10
C THR A 390 18.99 26.98 12.37
N ALA A 391 18.67 26.76 13.65
CA ALA A 391 17.30 26.68 14.14
C ALA A 391 16.85 28.07 14.61
N ILE A 392 15.78 28.58 14.01
CA ILE A 392 15.29 29.96 14.18
C ILE A 392 13.87 29.93 14.78
N PRO A 393 13.63 30.63 15.91
CA PRO A 393 12.30 30.73 16.50
C PRO A 393 11.37 31.62 15.67
N THR A 394 10.09 31.25 15.65
CA THR A 394 8.98 32.08 15.18
C THR A 394 7.99 32.34 16.31
N PRO A 395 7.51 33.59 16.48
CA PRO A 395 7.95 34.81 15.80
C PRO A 395 9.39 35.21 16.19
N ILE A 396 10.10 35.91 15.29
CA ILE A 396 11.47 36.37 15.57
C ILE A 396 11.43 37.32 16.78
N PRO A 397 12.26 37.10 17.83
CA PRO A 397 12.27 37.93 19.02
C PRO A 397 12.47 39.42 18.68
N ALA A 398 11.70 40.30 19.32
CA ALA A 398 11.73 41.74 19.05
C ALA A 398 13.12 42.38 19.24
N SER A 399 13.98 41.78 20.07
CA SER A 399 15.37 42.20 20.24
C SER A 399 16.19 42.13 18.94
N PHE A 400 15.93 41.16 18.07
CA PHE A 400 16.61 41.05 16.77
C PHE A 400 16.15 42.11 15.78
N LEU A 401 14.86 42.43 15.74
CA LEU A 401 14.32 43.54 14.95
C LEU A 401 14.91 44.88 15.41
N LEU A 402 15.08 45.06 16.73
CA LEU A 402 15.67 46.27 17.31
C LEU A 402 17.17 46.40 16.96
N LEU A 403 17.91 45.28 16.95
CA LEU A 403 19.34 45.27 16.60
C LEU A 403 19.57 45.55 15.11
N ALA A 404 18.74 44.96 14.23
CA ALA A 404 18.81 45.17 12.78
C ALA A 404 18.46 46.62 12.40
N THR A 405 17.45 47.21 13.04
CA THR A 405 17.11 48.63 12.85
C THR A 405 18.17 49.57 13.46
N GLY A 406 18.80 49.18 14.57
CA GLY A 406 19.95 49.88 15.14
C GLY A 406 21.16 49.94 14.20
N PHE A 407 21.48 48.84 13.51
CA PHE A 407 22.57 48.80 12.51
C PHE A 407 22.29 49.67 11.28
N LEU A 408 21.04 49.68 10.79
CA LEU A 408 20.63 50.60 9.71
C LEU A 408 20.75 52.07 10.14
N GLY A 409 20.39 52.37 11.40
CA GLY A 409 20.59 53.69 12.00
C GLY A 409 22.07 54.11 12.05
N LEU A 410 22.96 53.19 12.43
CA LEU A 410 24.42 53.43 12.46
C LEU A 410 25.01 53.63 11.06
N VAL A 411 24.58 52.86 10.05
CA VAL A 411 24.99 53.03 8.65
C VAL A 411 24.50 54.37 8.09
N ALA A 412 23.29 54.81 8.45
CA ALA A 412 22.76 56.10 8.06
C ALA A 412 23.53 57.27 8.71
N ILE A 413 23.93 57.13 9.99
CA ILE A 413 24.78 58.10 10.69
C ILE A 413 26.17 58.15 10.05
N TRP A 414 26.75 57.01 9.72
CA TRP A 414 28.06 56.93 9.07
C TRP A 414 28.05 57.58 7.67
N ARG A 415 27.00 57.35 6.86
CA ARG A 415 26.82 58.03 5.57
C ARG A 415 26.64 59.55 5.71
N ARG A 416 25.95 60.02 6.76
CA ARG A 416 25.78 61.46 7.03
C ARG A 416 27.08 62.13 7.50
N GLN A 417 27.95 61.43 8.23
CA GLN A 417 29.23 61.98 8.67
C GLN A 417 30.23 62.10 7.50
N HIS A 418 30.23 61.16 6.55
CA HIS A 418 31.08 61.24 5.35
C HIS A 418 30.64 62.28 4.31
N GLN A 419 29.38 62.73 4.33
CA GLN A 419 28.90 63.83 3.48
C GLN A 419 29.26 65.23 4.01
N LYS A 420 29.75 65.35 5.26
CA LYS A 420 30.16 66.64 5.86
C LYS A 420 31.67 66.92 5.75
N ILE A 421 32.44 66.05 5.08
CA ILE A 421 33.89 66.19 4.86
C ILE A 421 34.21 66.35 3.35
N LYS A 422 33.34 67.05 2.61
CA LYS A 422 33.64 67.48 1.23
C LYS A 422 33.46 68.97 1.09
#